data_AF-A0A358A491-F1
#
_entry.id   AF-A0A358A491-F1
#
_cell.length_a   1.000
_cell.length_b   1.000
_cell.length_c   1.000
_cell.angle_alpha   90.00
_cell.angle_beta   90.00
_cell.angle_gamma   90.00
#
_symmetry.space_group_name_H-M   'P 1'
#
loop_
_entity.id
_entity.type
_entity.pdbx_description
1 polymer ?
#
loop_
_entity_poly.entity_id
_entity_poly.type
_entity_poly.pdbx_seq_one_letter_code
_entity_poly.pdbx_strand_id
1 'polypeptide(L)'
;MPLTLDARDQALLDGTAGPATALAMRVVVRTAESMEAEHLLDITGAHIDSCLYHGQAGLDFAQRLADDGAQVSVPTTLNVSSLDLLHPELYRGDDHTRDQARALMNAYEAMGCEPTWTCASYQMDARPRIGEHVAWAESNAIVFANAVLGARTHRYGDFLDIAAAITGRAPAAGLHLDTARHATIVFDVSAVPAKLLDLDVAYPVIGHHIGKLVGSAVPVIVGAPAGLSEDRLKAIGSAGASSGSLAMFHVVGSTPEAPDLETACGSQVP
;
A
#
# COMPACT_ATOMS: atom_id res chain seq x y z
N MET A 1 2.19 24.54 -0.10
CA MET A 1 1.15 25.58 -0.39
C MET A 1 -0.20 25.07 0.10
N PRO A 2 -1.30 25.84 0.18
CA PRO A 2 -2.60 25.27 0.56
C PRO A 2 -3.08 24.25 -0.48
N LEU A 3 -3.76 23.20 -0.03
CA LEU A 3 -4.38 22.19 -0.89
C LEU A 3 -5.38 22.85 -1.84
N THR A 4 -5.24 22.58 -3.13
CA THR A 4 -6.15 23.04 -4.18
C THR A 4 -6.98 21.86 -4.67
N LEU A 5 -8.31 22.00 -4.57
CA LEU A 5 -9.26 21.01 -5.09
C LEU A 5 -9.76 21.46 -6.47
N ASP A 6 -9.83 20.52 -7.41
CA ASP A 6 -10.51 20.77 -8.68
C ASP A 6 -12.04 20.75 -8.51
N ALA A 7 -12.78 21.04 -9.59
CA ALA A 7 -14.23 21.09 -9.55
C ALA A 7 -14.87 19.72 -9.20
N ARG A 8 -14.25 18.61 -9.60
CA ARG A 8 -14.73 17.25 -9.28
C ARG A 8 -14.53 17.00 -7.79
N ASP A 9 -13.34 17.27 -7.28
CA ASP A 9 -12.98 17.08 -5.88
C ASP A 9 -13.88 17.92 -4.95
N GLN A 10 -14.10 19.19 -5.30
CA GLN A 10 -14.99 20.06 -4.55
C GLN A 10 -16.44 19.55 -4.56
N ALA A 11 -16.93 19.08 -5.72
CA ALA A 11 -18.27 18.51 -5.82
C ALA A 11 -18.44 17.24 -4.99
N LEU A 12 -17.42 16.36 -4.93
CA LEU A 12 -17.42 15.19 -4.06
C LEU A 12 -17.46 15.60 -2.59
N LEU A 13 -16.66 16.59 -2.20
CA LEU A 13 -16.60 17.12 -0.84
C LEU A 13 -17.93 17.76 -0.40
N ASP A 14 -18.60 18.47 -1.32
CA ASP A 14 -19.90 19.11 -1.10
C ASP A 14 -21.07 18.11 -1.08
N GLY A 15 -20.80 16.82 -1.38
CA GLY A 15 -21.77 15.74 -1.28
C GLY A 15 -22.69 15.56 -2.48
N THR A 16 -22.29 16.05 -3.66
CA THR A 16 -23.04 15.80 -4.91
C THR A 16 -23.16 14.31 -5.24
N ALA A 17 -22.21 13.49 -4.79
CA ALA A 17 -22.18 12.03 -4.93
C ALA A 17 -22.65 11.29 -3.65
N GLY A 18 -23.43 11.95 -2.80
CA GLY A 18 -24.00 11.35 -1.59
C GLY A 18 -23.16 11.53 -0.32
N PRO A 19 -23.77 11.27 0.86
CA PRO A 19 -23.16 11.53 2.16
C PRO A 19 -21.94 10.65 2.45
N ALA A 20 -21.95 9.40 2.01
CA ALA A 20 -20.81 8.49 2.19
C ALA A 20 -19.57 8.97 1.43
N THR A 21 -19.74 9.35 0.16
CA THR A 21 -18.68 9.92 -0.67
C THR A 21 -18.16 11.24 -0.09
N ALA A 22 -19.03 12.09 0.44
CA ALA A 22 -18.61 13.31 1.12
C ALA A 22 -17.78 13.01 2.38
N LEU A 23 -18.15 11.98 3.15
CA LEU A 23 -17.36 11.53 4.31
C LEU A 23 -15.99 11.01 3.89
N ALA A 24 -15.93 10.14 2.90
CA ALA A 24 -14.68 9.64 2.33
C ALA A 24 -13.79 10.80 1.82
N MET A 25 -14.38 11.74 1.08
CA MET A 25 -13.65 12.90 0.55
C MET A 25 -13.12 13.81 1.67
N ARG A 26 -13.86 14.01 2.76
CA ARG A 26 -13.35 14.71 3.94
C ARG A 26 -12.12 14.02 4.53
N VAL A 27 -12.10 12.69 4.61
CA VAL A 27 -10.92 11.94 5.09
C VAL A 27 -9.74 12.19 4.16
N VAL A 28 -9.91 12.01 2.85
CA VAL A 28 -8.86 12.25 1.85
C VAL A 28 -8.30 13.67 1.93
N VAL A 29 -9.18 14.68 1.98
CA VAL A 29 -8.80 16.10 2.08
C VAL A 29 -8.02 16.38 3.37
N ARG A 30 -8.50 15.90 4.53
CA ARG A 30 -7.81 16.11 5.81
C ARG A 30 -6.46 15.41 5.86
N THR A 31 -6.34 14.22 5.28
CA THR A 31 -5.05 13.55 5.17
C THR A 31 -4.12 14.30 4.22
N ALA A 32 -4.61 14.76 3.07
CA ALA A 32 -3.84 15.56 2.12
C ALA A 32 -3.29 16.84 2.77
N GLU A 33 -4.12 17.56 3.53
CA GLU A 33 -3.68 18.72 4.30
C GLU A 33 -2.60 18.35 5.33
N SER A 34 -2.78 17.25 6.07
CA SER A 34 -1.80 16.77 7.05
C SER A 34 -0.48 16.31 6.43
N MET A 35 -0.51 15.88 5.18
CA MET A 35 0.66 15.48 4.40
C MET A 35 1.27 16.64 3.61
N GLU A 36 0.73 17.86 3.78
CA GLU A 36 1.14 19.06 3.06
C GLU A 36 1.04 18.93 1.52
N ALA A 37 0.12 18.08 1.04
CA ALA A 37 -0.14 17.90 -0.37
C ALA A 37 -0.79 19.14 -0.98
N GLU A 38 -0.35 19.53 -2.16
CA GLU A 38 -0.85 20.73 -2.85
C GLU A 38 -2.08 20.44 -3.72
N HIS A 39 -2.27 19.18 -4.11
CA HIS A 39 -3.38 18.70 -4.92
C HIS A 39 -3.63 17.21 -4.64
N LEU A 40 -4.70 16.66 -5.23
CA LEU A 40 -5.01 15.23 -5.21
C LEU A 40 -4.68 14.59 -6.56
N LEU A 41 -4.41 13.29 -6.53
CA LEU A 41 -4.11 12.46 -7.70
C LEU A 41 -5.25 11.47 -7.94
N ASP A 42 -5.51 11.18 -9.21
CA ASP A 42 -6.36 10.04 -9.56
C ASP A 42 -5.62 8.74 -9.23
N ILE A 43 -6.34 7.79 -8.63
CA ILE A 43 -5.88 6.41 -8.50
C ILE A 43 -6.58 5.51 -9.51
N THR A 44 -5.93 4.41 -9.87
CA THR A 44 -6.41 3.44 -10.86
C THR A 44 -6.98 2.17 -10.23
N GLY A 45 -6.70 1.93 -8.95
CA GLY A 45 -7.19 0.80 -8.19
C GLY A 45 -6.80 0.89 -6.71
N ALA A 46 -7.42 0.04 -5.90
CA ALA A 46 -7.17 -0.03 -4.47
C ALA A 46 -7.09 -1.47 -3.94
N HIS A 47 -6.39 -1.65 -2.83
CA HIS A 47 -6.35 -2.88 -2.07
C HIS A 47 -6.51 -2.53 -0.59
N ILE A 48 -7.67 -2.88 -0.03
CA ILE A 48 -8.12 -2.45 1.30
C ILE A 48 -7.45 -3.33 2.35
N ASP A 49 -6.69 -2.72 3.26
CA ASP A 49 -6.00 -3.41 4.36
C ASP A 49 -6.90 -3.59 5.58
N SER A 50 -7.83 -2.65 5.78
CA SER A 50 -8.74 -2.55 6.92
C SER A 50 -9.85 -3.62 6.96
N CYS A 51 -9.62 -4.79 6.37
CA CYS A 51 -10.50 -5.98 6.34
C CYS A 51 -10.42 -6.84 7.61
N LEU A 52 -9.42 -6.61 8.45
CA LEU A 52 -9.24 -7.30 9.73
C LEU A 52 -10.02 -6.61 10.84
N TYR A 53 -10.83 -7.37 11.58
CA TYR A 53 -11.57 -6.85 12.72
C TYR A 53 -10.66 -6.63 13.93
N HIS A 54 -10.24 -5.38 14.12
CA HIS A 54 -9.43 -4.94 15.27
C HIS A 54 -10.24 -4.24 16.37
N GLY A 55 -11.56 -4.13 16.20
CA GLY A 55 -12.47 -3.52 17.18
C GLY A 55 -13.58 -2.70 16.54
N GLN A 56 -14.47 -2.19 17.38
CA GLN A 56 -15.74 -1.59 16.96
C GLN A 56 -15.56 -0.38 16.03
N ALA A 57 -14.53 0.45 16.24
CA ALA A 57 -14.35 1.68 15.47
C ALA A 57 -14.19 1.44 13.96
N GLY A 58 -13.46 0.38 13.56
CA GLY A 58 -13.30 0.05 12.14
C GLY A 58 -14.59 -0.45 11.51
N LEU A 59 -15.35 -1.25 12.25
CA LEU A 59 -16.67 -1.70 11.82
C LEU A 59 -17.67 -0.53 11.72
N ASP A 60 -17.71 0.35 12.71
CA ASP A 60 -18.59 1.52 12.69
C ASP A 60 -18.32 2.40 11.47
N PHE A 61 -17.04 2.60 11.13
CA PHE A 61 -16.66 3.37 9.95
C PHE A 61 -17.11 2.71 8.65
N ALA A 62 -16.82 1.41 8.47
CA ALA A 62 -17.21 0.66 7.27
C ALA A 62 -18.74 0.56 7.13
N GLN A 63 -19.44 0.25 8.22
CA GLN A 63 -20.90 0.15 8.24
C GLN A 63 -21.54 1.50 7.96
N ARG A 64 -21.00 2.58 8.53
CA ARG A 64 -21.48 3.94 8.25
C ARG A 64 -21.39 4.27 6.76
N LEU A 65 -20.27 3.95 6.11
CA LEU A 65 -20.11 4.17 4.68
C LEU A 65 -21.11 3.33 3.86
N ALA A 66 -21.24 2.04 4.20
CA ALA A 66 -22.16 1.13 3.51
C ALA A 66 -23.63 1.55 3.68
N ASP A 67 -24.07 1.90 4.89
CA ASP A 67 -25.44 2.35 5.20
C ASP A 67 -25.78 3.66 4.49
N ASP A 68 -24.80 4.55 4.34
CA ASP A 68 -24.93 5.81 3.60
C ASP A 68 -24.79 5.62 2.07
N GLY A 69 -24.67 4.36 1.59
CA GLY A 69 -24.69 4.00 0.18
C GLY A 69 -23.37 4.19 -0.57
N ALA A 70 -22.23 4.12 0.11
CA ALA A 70 -20.92 4.18 -0.54
C ALA A 70 -20.77 3.11 -1.63
N GLN A 71 -20.09 3.47 -2.72
CA GLN A 71 -19.62 2.56 -3.75
C GLN A 71 -18.19 2.94 -4.14
N VAL A 72 -17.32 1.95 -4.35
CA VAL A 72 -15.98 2.20 -4.88
C VAL A 72 -16.06 2.70 -6.33
N SER A 73 -15.21 3.67 -6.69
CA SER A 73 -15.16 4.24 -8.04
C SER A 73 -14.03 3.68 -8.90
N VAL A 74 -13.15 2.88 -8.29
CA VAL A 74 -12.02 2.18 -8.96
C VAL A 74 -12.04 0.68 -8.60
N PRO A 75 -11.47 -0.21 -9.43
CA PRO A 75 -11.29 -1.61 -9.09
C PRO A 75 -10.62 -1.74 -7.72
N THR A 76 -11.28 -2.44 -6.80
CA THR A 76 -10.90 -2.49 -5.39
C THR A 76 -10.97 -3.91 -4.90
N THR A 77 -9.87 -4.42 -4.35
CA THR A 77 -9.76 -5.79 -3.83
C THR A 77 -9.59 -5.78 -2.31
N LEU A 78 -9.93 -6.89 -1.65
CA LEU A 78 -9.89 -7.01 -0.20
C LEU A 78 -8.71 -7.86 0.28
N ASN A 79 -7.99 -7.35 1.29
CA ASN A 79 -6.99 -8.10 2.04
C ASN A 79 -7.65 -9.25 2.82
N VAL A 80 -6.87 -10.10 3.49
CA VAL A 80 -7.34 -11.16 4.38
C VAL A 80 -8.35 -10.64 5.39
N SER A 81 -9.35 -11.47 5.67
CA SER A 81 -10.30 -11.21 6.77
C SER A 81 -9.86 -11.93 8.04
N SER A 82 -10.52 -11.64 9.16
CA SER A 82 -10.28 -12.35 10.43
C SER A 82 -10.87 -13.76 10.48
N LEU A 83 -11.57 -14.20 9.42
CA LEU A 83 -12.30 -15.47 9.39
C LEU A 83 -11.81 -16.37 8.25
N ASP A 84 -11.64 -17.66 8.55
CA ASP A 84 -11.52 -18.70 7.52
C ASP A 84 -12.93 -19.01 6.99
N LEU A 85 -13.16 -18.73 5.71
CA LEU A 85 -14.43 -18.97 5.04
C LEU A 85 -14.59 -20.39 4.52
N LEU A 86 -13.47 -21.10 4.37
CA LEU A 86 -13.44 -22.49 3.92
C LEU A 86 -13.63 -23.45 5.11
N HIS A 87 -13.06 -23.09 6.26
CA HIS A 87 -13.10 -23.90 7.49
C HIS A 87 -13.58 -23.08 8.70
N PRO A 88 -14.82 -22.56 8.69
CA PRO A 88 -15.35 -21.74 9.78
C PRO A 88 -15.37 -22.46 11.14
N GLU A 89 -15.40 -23.79 11.14
CA GLU A 89 -15.33 -24.63 12.34
C GLU A 89 -13.98 -24.56 13.08
N LEU A 90 -12.92 -24.08 12.41
CA LEU A 90 -11.61 -23.90 13.03
C LEU A 90 -11.48 -22.58 13.80
N TYR A 91 -12.48 -21.69 13.70
CA TYR A 91 -12.48 -20.43 14.44
C TYR A 91 -12.54 -20.68 15.94
N ARG A 92 -11.60 -20.08 16.69
CA ARG A 92 -11.44 -20.29 18.14
C ARG A 92 -11.83 -19.07 18.99
N GLY A 93 -12.30 -17.99 18.38
CA GLY A 93 -12.77 -16.81 19.08
C GLY A 93 -14.23 -16.94 19.54
N ASP A 94 -14.75 -15.91 20.19
CA ASP A 94 -16.14 -15.85 20.63
C ASP A 94 -17.11 -15.49 19.49
N ASP A 95 -18.38 -15.83 19.66
CA ASP A 95 -19.43 -15.59 18.68
C ASP A 95 -19.57 -14.10 18.32
N HIS A 96 -19.43 -13.19 19.29
CA HIS A 96 -19.56 -11.77 19.04
C HIS A 96 -18.44 -11.26 18.14
N THR A 97 -17.18 -11.56 18.44
CA THR A 97 -16.04 -11.19 17.60
C THR A 97 -16.17 -11.76 16.18
N ARG A 98 -16.62 -13.02 16.05
CA ARG A 98 -16.89 -13.63 14.75
C ARG A 98 -17.93 -12.85 13.94
N ASP A 99 -19.05 -12.53 14.58
CA ASP A 99 -20.18 -11.89 13.91
C ASP A 99 -19.83 -10.44 13.51
N GLN A 100 -19.05 -9.73 14.33
CA GLN A 100 -18.52 -8.41 13.98
C GLN A 100 -17.51 -8.46 12.83
N ALA A 101 -16.62 -9.46 12.80
CA ALA A 101 -15.71 -9.67 11.67
C ALA A 101 -16.47 -9.98 10.37
N ARG A 102 -17.52 -10.82 10.45
CA ARG A 102 -18.41 -11.09 9.32
C ARG A 102 -19.12 -9.82 8.83
N ALA A 103 -19.62 -8.99 9.75
CA ALA A 103 -20.28 -7.74 9.41
C ALA A 103 -19.33 -6.78 8.66
N LEU A 104 -18.07 -6.68 9.11
CA LEU A 104 -17.05 -5.86 8.45
C LEU A 104 -16.81 -6.30 7.00
N MET A 105 -16.67 -7.61 6.78
CA MET A 105 -16.51 -8.17 5.44
C MET A 105 -17.70 -7.82 4.54
N ASN A 106 -18.92 -8.06 5.03
CA ASN A 106 -20.14 -7.79 4.29
C ASN A 106 -20.28 -6.30 3.95
N ALA A 107 -19.85 -5.40 4.83
CA ALA A 107 -19.87 -3.96 4.58
C ALA A 107 -18.98 -3.57 3.40
N TYR A 108 -17.75 -4.11 3.32
CA TYR A 108 -16.86 -3.86 2.19
C TYR A 108 -17.36 -4.48 0.88
N GLU A 109 -17.89 -5.70 0.91
CA GLU A 109 -18.51 -6.32 -0.27
C GLU A 109 -19.71 -5.50 -0.77
N ALA A 110 -20.54 -4.98 0.14
CA ALA A 110 -21.69 -4.14 -0.20
C ALA A 110 -21.29 -2.80 -0.87
N MET A 111 -20.08 -2.31 -0.60
CA MET A 111 -19.51 -1.13 -1.28
C MET A 111 -18.92 -1.44 -2.67
N GLY A 112 -19.00 -2.69 -3.14
CA GLY A 112 -18.54 -3.11 -4.46
C GLY A 112 -17.08 -3.58 -4.50
N CYS A 113 -16.45 -3.84 -3.35
CA CYS A 113 -15.11 -4.40 -3.29
C CYS A 113 -15.10 -5.89 -3.68
N GLU A 114 -14.08 -6.31 -4.42
CA GLU A 114 -13.87 -7.71 -4.81
C GLU A 114 -13.25 -8.51 -3.65
N PRO A 115 -13.91 -9.58 -3.17
CA PRO A 115 -13.48 -10.34 -2.00
C PRO A 115 -12.36 -11.34 -2.31
N THR A 116 -11.16 -10.82 -2.61
CA THR A 116 -9.97 -11.63 -2.92
C THR A 116 -9.33 -12.30 -1.72
N TRP A 117 -9.57 -11.78 -0.51
CA TRP A 117 -9.12 -12.31 0.79
C TRP A 117 -7.63 -12.72 0.83
N THR A 118 -6.74 -11.86 0.34
CA THR A 118 -5.30 -12.11 0.33
C THR A 118 -4.50 -10.84 0.56
N CYS A 119 -3.44 -10.92 1.37
CA CYS A 119 -2.46 -9.85 1.54
C CYS A 119 -1.46 -9.78 0.38
N ALA A 120 -1.44 -10.82 -0.46
CA ALA A 120 -0.55 -10.94 -1.60
C ALA A 120 -1.26 -10.54 -2.90
N SER A 121 -1.91 -9.37 -2.92
CA SER A 121 -2.66 -8.85 -4.08
C SER A 121 -1.83 -8.77 -5.36
N TYR A 122 -0.51 -8.58 -5.24
CA TYR A 122 0.44 -8.60 -6.35
C TYR A 122 0.62 -9.98 -7.03
N GLN A 123 0.08 -11.06 -6.44
CA GLN A 123 0.03 -12.39 -7.06
C GLN A 123 -1.26 -12.61 -7.87
N MET A 124 -2.18 -11.64 -7.87
CA MET A 124 -3.38 -11.65 -8.71
C MET A 124 -3.05 -11.15 -10.12
N ASP A 125 -3.92 -11.47 -11.09
CA ASP A 125 -3.72 -11.11 -12.50
C ASP A 125 -3.78 -9.58 -12.72
N ALA A 126 -4.64 -8.88 -11.98
CA ALA A 126 -4.82 -7.43 -12.08
C ALA A 126 -3.72 -6.69 -11.32
N ARG A 127 -2.62 -6.37 -12.01
CA ARG A 127 -1.45 -5.66 -11.44
C ARG A 127 -1.36 -4.24 -12.01
N PRO A 128 -1.08 -3.21 -11.17
CA PRO A 128 -0.82 -1.87 -11.67
C PRO A 128 0.47 -1.83 -12.49
N ARG A 129 0.53 -0.90 -13.43
CA ARG A 129 1.68 -0.66 -14.29
C ARG A 129 2.67 0.30 -13.63
N ILE A 130 3.89 0.34 -14.17
CA ILE A 130 4.90 1.32 -13.79
C ILE A 130 4.30 2.73 -13.89
N GLY A 131 4.44 3.50 -12.81
CA GLY A 131 3.97 4.88 -12.70
C GLY A 131 2.49 5.04 -12.35
N GLU A 132 1.68 3.98 -12.35
CA GLU A 132 0.27 4.09 -11.97
C GLU A 132 0.12 4.36 -10.47
N HIS A 133 -0.75 5.30 -10.13
CA HIS A 133 -1.11 5.59 -8.75
C HIS A 133 -2.22 4.64 -8.29
N VAL A 134 -2.02 4.01 -7.14
CA VAL A 134 -2.98 3.10 -6.51
C VAL A 134 -3.10 3.39 -5.02
N ALA A 135 -4.19 2.95 -4.41
CA ALA A 135 -4.36 2.97 -2.96
C ALA A 135 -4.19 1.56 -2.37
N TRP A 136 -2.95 1.10 -2.25
CA TRP A 136 -2.62 -0.17 -1.59
C TRP A 136 -2.04 0.15 -0.21
N ALA A 137 -2.68 -0.34 0.85
CA ALA A 137 -2.32 0.00 2.24
C ALA A 137 -1.67 -1.13 3.05
N GLU A 138 -1.69 -2.37 2.56
CA GLU A 138 -1.08 -3.51 3.27
C GLU A 138 0.46 -3.43 3.24
N SER A 139 1.09 -3.81 4.36
CA SER A 139 2.53 -3.65 4.63
C SER A 139 3.48 -4.05 3.48
N ASN A 140 3.42 -5.29 2.99
CA ASN A 140 4.29 -5.77 1.92
C ASN A 140 3.73 -5.44 0.53
N ALA A 141 2.40 -5.38 0.37
CA ALA A 141 1.78 -4.96 -0.86
C ALA A 141 2.22 -3.53 -1.25
N ILE A 142 2.35 -2.62 -0.27
CA ILE A 142 2.95 -1.29 -0.46
C ILE A 142 4.36 -1.41 -1.03
N VAL A 143 5.23 -2.19 -0.38
CA VAL A 143 6.63 -2.31 -0.81
C VAL A 143 6.72 -2.94 -2.19
N PHE A 144 5.93 -3.97 -2.45
CA PHE A 144 5.93 -4.66 -3.73
C PHE A 144 5.42 -3.75 -4.86
N ALA A 145 4.33 -3.02 -4.64
CA ALA A 145 3.82 -2.05 -5.60
C ALA A 145 4.87 -0.99 -5.93
N ASN A 146 5.53 -0.43 -4.92
CA ASN A 146 6.54 0.61 -5.12
C ASN A 146 7.83 0.09 -5.74
N ALA A 147 8.46 -0.92 -5.14
CA ALA A 147 9.81 -1.36 -5.51
C ALA A 147 9.84 -2.34 -6.69
N VAL A 148 8.86 -3.23 -6.79
CA VAL A 148 8.87 -4.33 -7.77
C VAL A 148 8.08 -3.97 -9.01
N LEU A 149 6.86 -3.44 -8.84
CA LEU A 149 6.02 -3.03 -9.97
C LEU A 149 6.36 -1.64 -10.50
N GLY A 150 7.00 -0.78 -9.71
CA GLY A 150 7.18 0.63 -10.03
C GLY A 150 5.87 1.43 -10.03
N ALA A 151 4.80 0.88 -9.44
CA ALA A 151 3.57 1.61 -9.16
C ALA A 151 3.78 2.57 -7.97
N ARG A 152 2.78 3.41 -7.72
CA ARG A 152 2.88 4.51 -6.75
C ARG A 152 1.78 4.42 -5.70
N THR A 153 2.18 4.07 -4.49
CA THR A 153 1.29 4.08 -3.32
C THR A 153 2.06 4.57 -2.10
N HIS A 154 1.35 5.15 -1.14
CA HIS A 154 1.94 5.54 0.13
C HIS A 154 1.53 4.60 1.27
N ARG A 155 2.23 4.70 2.40
CA ARG A 155 1.81 4.00 3.62
C ARG A 155 0.64 4.76 4.23
N TYR A 156 -0.57 4.34 3.88
CA TYR A 156 -1.79 4.88 4.47
C TYR A 156 -2.06 4.22 5.82
N GLY A 157 -2.77 4.96 6.70
CA GLY A 157 -3.46 4.32 7.81
C GLY A 157 -4.79 3.75 7.35
N ASP A 158 -5.36 2.87 8.16
CA ASP A 158 -6.74 2.38 8.01
C ASP A 158 -7.71 3.55 7.77
N PHE A 159 -8.79 3.26 7.01
CA PHE A 159 -9.85 4.19 6.58
C PHE A 159 -9.53 5.01 5.34
N LEU A 160 -8.26 5.39 5.14
CA LEU A 160 -7.88 6.18 3.96
C LEU A 160 -7.89 5.34 2.68
N ASP A 161 -7.57 4.05 2.78
CA ASP A 161 -7.62 3.11 1.66
C ASP A 161 -9.02 3.03 1.03
N ILE A 162 -10.05 2.78 1.82
CA ILE A 162 -11.44 2.73 1.34
C ILE A 162 -11.95 4.12 0.94
N ALA A 163 -11.54 5.18 1.65
CA ALA A 163 -11.91 6.54 1.27
C ALA A 163 -11.32 6.93 -0.10
N ALA A 164 -10.08 6.53 -0.37
CA ALA A 164 -9.43 6.70 -1.66
C ALA A 164 -10.13 5.86 -2.75
N ALA A 165 -10.53 4.62 -2.44
CA ALA A 165 -11.28 3.77 -3.37
C ALA A 165 -12.66 4.34 -3.75
N ILE A 166 -13.39 4.90 -2.78
CA ILE A 166 -14.70 5.53 -2.99
C ILE A 166 -14.55 6.79 -3.86
N THR A 167 -13.60 7.66 -3.53
CA THR A 167 -13.43 8.93 -4.22
C THR A 167 -12.67 8.82 -5.55
N GLY A 168 -11.83 7.79 -5.68
CA GLY A 168 -10.86 7.64 -6.75
C GLY A 168 -9.67 8.61 -6.59
N ARG A 169 -9.40 9.10 -5.37
CA ARG A 169 -8.44 10.17 -5.09
C ARG A 169 -7.48 9.82 -3.96
N ALA A 170 -6.21 10.20 -4.14
CA ALA A 170 -5.17 10.10 -3.11
C ALA A 170 -4.39 11.42 -2.99
N PRO A 171 -3.78 11.72 -1.83
CA PRO A 171 -2.91 12.89 -1.68
C PRO A 171 -1.72 12.86 -2.65
N ALA A 172 -1.42 13.98 -3.31
CA ALA A 172 -0.18 14.14 -4.07
C ALA A 172 1.03 14.35 -3.13
N ALA A 173 1.42 13.30 -2.41
CA ALA A 173 2.46 13.37 -1.39
C ALA A 173 3.18 12.04 -1.19
N GLY A 174 4.31 12.10 -0.48
CA GLY A 174 5.12 10.93 -0.16
C GLY A 174 5.52 10.15 -1.42
N LEU A 175 5.45 8.83 -1.34
CA LEU A 175 5.90 7.91 -2.40
C LEU A 175 5.10 7.96 -3.71
N HIS A 176 4.07 8.80 -3.79
CA HIS A 176 3.49 9.16 -5.09
C HIS A 176 4.39 10.08 -5.91
N LEU A 177 5.23 10.89 -5.26
CA LEU A 177 6.08 11.89 -5.91
C LEU A 177 7.48 11.34 -6.16
N ASP A 178 8.07 11.64 -7.32
CA ASP A 178 9.42 11.18 -7.70
C ASP A 178 10.48 11.53 -6.66
N THR A 179 10.43 12.77 -6.15
CA THR A 179 11.43 13.28 -5.21
C THR A 179 11.48 12.49 -3.90
N ALA A 180 10.36 11.92 -3.46
CA ALA A 180 10.29 11.12 -2.24
C ALA A 180 10.70 9.65 -2.46
N ARG A 181 10.95 9.24 -3.72
CA ARG A 181 11.33 7.87 -4.11
C ARG A 181 12.82 7.70 -4.32
N HIS A 182 13.59 8.80 -4.32
CA HIS A 182 15.04 8.74 -4.45
C HIS A 182 15.67 8.12 -3.20
N ALA A 183 16.63 7.23 -3.41
CA ALA A 183 17.37 6.60 -2.34
C ALA A 183 18.28 7.59 -1.61
N THR A 184 18.25 7.53 -0.28
CA THR A 184 19.05 8.37 0.62
C THR A 184 20.02 7.56 1.47
N ILE A 185 20.02 6.24 1.35
CA ILE A 185 20.92 5.33 2.08
C ILE A 185 21.36 4.19 1.14
N VAL A 186 22.68 3.97 1.03
CA VAL A 186 23.25 2.87 0.24
C VAL A 186 23.58 1.67 1.13
N PHE A 187 23.08 0.50 0.75
CA PHE A 187 23.47 -0.79 1.32
C PHE A 187 24.32 -1.55 0.30
N ASP A 188 25.62 -1.60 0.54
CA ASP A 188 26.56 -2.34 -0.31
C ASP A 188 26.71 -3.79 0.18
N VAL A 189 26.21 -4.73 -0.62
CA VAL A 189 26.34 -6.17 -0.37
C VAL A 189 27.43 -6.84 -1.23
N SER A 190 28.30 -6.08 -1.91
CA SER A 190 29.38 -6.61 -2.75
C SER A 190 30.38 -7.48 -1.99
N ALA A 191 30.55 -7.25 -0.69
CA ALA A 191 31.39 -8.06 0.18
C ALA A 191 30.75 -9.39 0.61
N VAL A 192 29.45 -9.59 0.35
CA VAL A 192 28.76 -10.84 0.65
C VAL A 192 29.16 -11.90 -0.39
N PRO A 193 29.65 -13.09 0.03
CA PRO A 193 30.02 -14.15 -0.92
C PRO A 193 28.89 -14.50 -1.89
N ALA A 194 29.21 -14.59 -3.19
CA ALA A 194 28.23 -14.89 -4.25
C ALA A 194 27.38 -16.13 -3.94
N LYS A 195 28.01 -17.21 -3.44
CA LYS A 195 27.31 -18.44 -3.02
C LYS A 195 26.22 -18.24 -1.97
N LEU A 196 26.29 -17.16 -1.18
CA LEU A 196 25.24 -16.81 -0.22
C LEU A 196 24.15 -15.98 -0.88
N LEU A 197 24.52 -15.03 -1.76
CA LEU A 197 23.55 -14.26 -2.55
C LEU A 197 22.74 -15.16 -3.52
N ASP A 198 23.28 -16.31 -3.91
CA ASP A 198 22.56 -17.32 -4.70
C ASP A 198 21.43 -18.02 -3.91
N LEU A 199 21.44 -17.95 -2.58
CA LEU A 199 20.42 -18.57 -1.73
C LEU A 199 19.21 -17.64 -1.55
N ASP A 200 18.00 -18.17 -1.71
CA ASP A 200 16.77 -17.38 -1.53
C ASP A 200 16.62 -16.81 -0.12
N VAL A 201 17.20 -17.47 0.88
CA VAL A 201 17.19 -17.01 2.28
C VAL A 201 18.02 -15.74 2.51
N ALA A 202 18.95 -15.38 1.62
CA ALA A 202 19.74 -14.16 1.78
C ALA A 202 18.88 -12.90 1.70
N TYR A 203 17.88 -12.89 0.83
CA TYR A 203 17.03 -11.73 0.55
C TYR A 203 16.12 -11.30 1.70
N PRO A 204 15.40 -12.19 2.40
CA PRO A 204 14.69 -11.80 3.62
C PRO A 204 15.65 -11.41 4.75
N VAL A 205 16.88 -11.96 4.82
CA VAL A 205 17.88 -11.52 5.80
C VAL A 205 18.34 -10.08 5.52
N ILE A 206 18.63 -9.76 4.26
CA ILE A 206 18.97 -8.41 3.80
C ILE A 206 17.81 -7.46 4.11
N GLY A 207 16.59 -7.80 3.69
CA GLY A 207 15.39 -7.02 3.95
C GLY A 207 15.15 -6.77 5.44
N HIS A 208 15.24 -7.81 6.27
CA HIS A 208 15.10 -7.70 7.72
C HIS A 208 16.13 -6.73 8.30
N HIS A 209 17.40 -6.83 7.90
CA HIS A 209 18.47 -5.97 8.39
C HIS A 209 18.23 -4.50 7.99
N ILE A 210 17.88 -4.26 6.73
CA ILE A 210 17.55 -2.93 6.20
C ILE A 210 16.39 -2.31 7.00
N GLY A 211 15.29 -3.05 7.17
CA GLY A 211 14.10 -2.53 7.87
C GLY A 211 14.38 -2.03 9.29
N LYS A 212 15.33 -2.66 10.01
CA LYS A 212 15.74 -2.22 11.35
C LYS A 212 16.53 -0.91 11.39
N LEU A 213 17.09 -0.49 10.25
CA LEU A 213 18.05 0.62 10.18
C LEU A 213 17.48 1.88 9.51
N VAL A 214 16.62 1.72 8.51
CA VAL A 214 16.30 2.83 7.58
C VAL A 214 15.12 3.70 8.01
N GLY A 215 14.28 3.22 8.94
CA GLY A 215 13.05 3.93 9.31
C GLY A 215 12.17 4.19 8.08
N SER A 216 11.91 5.46 7.77
CA SER A 216 11.13 5.90 6.59
C SER A 216 11.98 6.28 5.37
N ALA A 217 13.31 6.17 5.45
CA ALA A 217 14.18 6.44 4.30
C ALA A 217 14.01 5.39 3.19
N VAL A 218 14.33 5.77 1.96
CA VAL A 218 14.37 4.84 0.81
C VAL A 218 15.81 4.33 0.66
N PRO A 219 16.08 3.04 0.87
CA PRO A 219 17.41 2.47 0.66
C PRO A 219 17.60 2.00 -0.78
N VAL A 220 18.86 2.00 -1.24
CA VAL A 220 19.29 1.32 -2.46
C VAL A 220 20.30 0.23 -2.13
N ILE A 221 20.10 -0.96 -2.69
CA ILE A 221 21.01 -2.10 -2.56
C ILE A 221 21.91 -2.15 -3.78
N VAL A 222 23.22 -2.17 -3.55
CA VAL A 222 24.25 -2.33 -4.59
C VAL A 222 25.07 -3.60 -4.34
N GLY A 223 25.66 -4.17 -5.40
CA GLY A 223 26.47 -5.39 -5.31
C GLY A 223 25.68 -6.70 -5.27
N ALA A 224 24.35 -6.65 -5.33
CA ALA A 224 23.51 -7.83 -5.57
C ALA A 224 23.54 -8.24 -7.06
N PRO A 225 23.26 -9.52 -7.41
CA PRO A 225 23.09 -9.91 -8.80
C PRO A 225 22.00 -9.08 -9.49
N ALA A 226 22.23 -8.68 -10.74
CA ALA A 226 21.22 -8.00 -11.56
C ALA A 226 20.11 -8.99 -11.97
N GLY A 227 18.91 -8.47 -12.26
CA GLY A 227 17.77 -9.28 -12.69
C GLY A 227 17.24 -10.23 -11.62
N LEU A 228 17.20 -9.80 -10.35
CA LEU A 228 16.57 -10.59 -9.30
C LEU A 228 15.11 -10.90 -9.64
N SER A 229 14.67 -12.11 -9.28
CA SER A 229 13.27 -12.48 -9.44
C SER A 229 12.35 -11.66 -8.53
N GLU A 230 11.10 -11.50 -8.94
CA GLU A 230 10.08 -10.86 -8.11
C GLU A 230 9.94 -11.53 -6.74
N ASP A 231 10.14 -12.86 -6.64
CA ASP A 231 10.10 -13.57 -5.36
C ASP A 231 11.23 -13.15 -4.40
N ARG A 232 12.43 -12.89 -4.92
CA ARG A 232 13.56 -12.40 -4.11
C ARG A 232 13.32 -10.95 -3.69
N LEU A 233 12.83 -10.11 -4.59
CA LEU A 233 12.48 -8.72 -4.28
C LEU A 233 11.33 -8.64 -3.26
N LYS A 234 10.30 -9.47 -3.43
CA LYS A 234 9.22 -9.66 -2.44
C LYS A 234 9.78 -10.04 -1.09
N ALA A 235 10.73 -10.99 -1.03
CA ALA A 235 11.31 -11.42 0.24
C ALA A 235 12.07 -10.30 0.96
N ILE A 236 12.78 -9.43 0.23
CA ILE A 236 13.40 -8.21 0.79
C ILE A 236 12.30 -7.32 1.37
N GLY A 237 11.28 -6.99 0.57
CA GLY A 237 10.22 -6.08 0.96
C GLY A 237 9.42 -6.56 2.16
N SER A 238 9.01 -7.83 2.14
CA SER A 238 8.24 -8.46 3.21
C SER A 238 8.99 -8.43 4.54
N ALA A 239 10.27 -8.84 4.52
CA ALA A 239 11.08 -8.87 5.72
C ALA A 239 11.41 -7.47 6.25
N GLY A 240 11.64 -6.50 5.35
CA GLY A 240 11.90 -5.11 5.72
C GLY A 240 10.67 -4.37 6.25
N ALA A 241 9.49 -4.62 5.69
CA ALA A 241 8.22 -4.11 6.22
C ALA A 241 7.82 -4.77 7.55
N SER A 242 8.25 -6.01 7.78
CA SER A 242 7.99 -6.71 9.05
C SER A 242 8.93 -6.27 10.18
N SER A 243 10.18 -5.95 9.85
CA SER A 243 11.19 -5.56 10.85
C SER A 243 11.28 -4.07 11.12
N GLY A 244 10.62 -3.25 10.29
CA GLY A 244 10.58 -1.79 10.40
C GLY A 244 9.50 -1.18 9.49
N SER A 245 9.69 0.07 9.09
CA SER A 245 8.69 0.80 8.30
C SER A 245 9.04 0.94 6.81
N LEU A 246 9.84 0.01 6.27
CA LEU A 246 10.21 0.00 4.85
C LEU A 246 8.93 0.02 4.00
N ALA A 247 8.82 1.02 3.11
CA ALA A 247 7.68 1.19 2.20
C ALA A 247 8.11 1.15 0.73
N MET A 248 9.42 1.25 0.48
CA MET A 248 10.04 1.23 -0.83
C MET A 248 11.54 0.94 -0.66
N PHE A 249 12.16 0.31 -1.64
CA PHE A 249 13.61 0.17 -1.77
C PHE A 249 13.98 0.06 -3.24
N HIS A 250 15.27 0.21 -3.54
CA HIS A 250 15.84 -0.04 -4.85
C HIS A 250 16.85 -1.18 -4.81
N VAL A 251 16.99 -1.92 -5.91
CA VAL A 251 18.11 -2.83 -6.15
C VAL A 251 18.65 -2.50 -7.52
N VAL A 252 19.90 -2.04 -7.57
CA VAL A 252 20.54 -1.65 -8.83
C VAL A 252 20.52 -2.82 -9.82
N GLY A 253 20.00 -2.55 -11.02
CA GLY A 253 19.85 -3.53 -12.09
C GLY A 253 18.70 -4.53 -11.90
N SER A 254 17.80 -4.34 -10.91
CA SER A 254 16.65 -5.23 -10.71
C SER A 254 15.32 -4.51 -10.48
N THR A 255 15.28 -3.41 -9.74
CA THR A 255 14.04 -2.63 -9.57
C THR A 255 13.85 -1.65 -10.75
N PRO A 256 12.60 -1.37 -11.20
CA PRO A 256 12.35 -0.60 -12.42
C PRO A 256 12.95 0.82 -12.42
N GLU A 257 13.02 1.44 -11.25
CA GLU A 257 13.52 2.80 -11.04
C GLU A 257 15.02 2.87 -10.69
N ALA A 258 15.74 1.75 -10.74
CA ALA A 258 17.17 1.68 -10.43
C ALA A 258 17.97 0.91 -11.48
N PRO A 259 18.00 1.36 -12.75
CA PRO A 259 18.93 0.79 -13.74
C PRO A 259 20.39 0.96 -13.30
N ASP A 260 20.69 2.05 -12.61
CA ASP A 260 21.97 2.37 -11.99
C ASP A 260 21.76 3.13 -10.67
N LEU A 261 22.85 3.28 -9.91
CA LEU A 261 22.83 3.97 -8.62
C LEU A 261 22.52 5.47 -8.75
N GLU A 262 22.99 6.10 -9.82
CA GLU A 262 22.77 7.54 -10.05
C GLU A 262 21.28 7.85 -10.22
N THR A 263 20.58 7.06 -11.03
CA THR A 263 19.13 7.15 -11.24
C THR A 263 18.38 6.88 -9.94
N ALA A 264 18.75 5.83 -9.20
CA ALA A 264 18.12 5.47 -7.93
C ALA A 264 18.20 6.61 -6.89
N CYS A 265 19.28 7.38 -6.91
CA CYS A 265 19.50 8.53 -6.02
C CYS A 265 19.02 9.86 -6.60
N GLY A 266 18.37 9.88 -7.77
CA GLY A 266 17.88 11.11 -8.40
C GLY A 266 19.00 12.09 -8.78
N SER A 267 20.14 11.56 -9.21
CA SER A 267 21.38 12.31 -9.47
C SER A 267 21.92 13.09 -8.26
N GLN A 268 21.54 12.70 -7.05
CA GLN A 268 22.12 13.20 -5.80
C GLN A 268 23.24 12.26 -5.34
N VAL A 269 24.22 12.81 -4.62
CA VAL A 269 25.23 11.97 -3.94
C VAL A 269 24.60 11.45 -2.65
N PRO A 270 24.40 10.12 -2.50
CA PRO A 270 23.83 9.53 -1.30
C PRO A 270 24.81 9.50 -0.11
#